data_AF-A0A3B9R650-F1
#
_entry.id   AF-A0A3B9R650-F1
#
_cell.length_a   1.000
_cell.length_b   1.000
_cell.length_c   1.000
_cell.angle_alpha   90.00
_cell.angle_beta   90.00
_cell.angle_gamma   90.00
#
_symmetry.space_group_name_H-M   'P 1'
#
loop_
_entity.id
_entity.type
_entity.pdbx_description
1 polymer ?
#
loop_
_entity_poly.entity_id
_entity_poly.type
_entity_poly.pdbx_seq_one_letter_code
_entity_poly.pdbx_strand_id
1 'polypeptide(L)'
;MKKFCGTLLIGFVVLGLKAQEVVLPTDFRQQNLTEYNGSIVNPAYSLDRNNPSSIAFWSRWQWQTYDGDPTSLFLNYTARLNDVSAAGIGFFQHNTGIFLNTGANLNYAYNIALGEDIFLGVGLNVFAFQQKLADDRFFVPNPIQTSAENDFILQMAPGINLSIDRFNIGLTSENLFDYNFTTNERNTSPDDRMFQALVSYDFPVSVLSSDDSSVFRPMLYYKTIPGLDNQIGLITLLTTNKYWAQAGYNSFYGFSGGIGGRFFKRLSFGALVEVGTSSDLKGQDPTFELVTSYKLGKQQTLAEELEEQLIAEEKNKEESLGQQEEVEVASTELTKAEKLALKRESKKQERLALIESKRLKDSIQNASRQSDLAVKQSKRDIKRKRDSLENAKAEQALAEAKALQQQRQKDSIAAVMKREAEAVALAQQRRQDSIAESKALAMRNEVVEVKAGEKYEEVTKEGSLEPGYYLIANVFGTKKYLDAFLADMKKRGINAKSFFREKNKYNYVYLAKFDFIKDARQARDSKLNGKYTDKIWIFRVTGE
;
A
#
# COMPACT_ATOMS: atom_id res chain seq x y z
N MET A 1 -39.63 -46.18 -38.90
CA MET A 1 -40.11 -44.99 -39.62
C MET A 1 -40.31 -43.85 -38.63
N LYS A 2 -39.54 -42.76 -38.80
CA LYS A 2 -39.79 -41.33 -38.44
C LYS A 2 -40.18 -40.98 -36.98
N LYS A 3 -39.60 -40.04 -36.23
CA LYS A 3 -38.54 -38.98 -36.35
C LYS A 3 -38.29 -38.48 -34.89
N PHE A 4 -37.07 -38.54 -34.37
CA PHE A 4 -36.11 -37.42 -34.13
C PHE A 4 -36.12 -36.74 -32.74
N CYS A 5 -34.98 -36.86 -32.06
CA CYS A 5 -34.29 -36.03 -31.05
C CYS A 5 -34.94 -35.60 -29.72
N GLY A 6 -34.17 -35.79 -28.63
CA GLY A 6 -34.40 -35.15 -27.32
C GLY A 6 -33.31 -35.46 -26.28
N THR A 7 -32.08 -34.99 -26.54
CA THR A 7 -31.15 -34.28 -25.62
C THR A 7 -31.06 -34.71 -24.13
N LEU A 8 -29.96 -35.35 -23.69
CA LEU A 8 -28.76 -34.72 -23.07
C LEU A 8 -28.98 -34.11 -21.65
N LEU A 9 -28.86 -34.98 -20.64
CA LEU A 9 -28.06 -34.82 -19.41
C LEU A 9 -27.70 -33.38 -18.96
N ILE A 10 -28.60 -32.69 -18.25
CA ILE A 10 -28.25 -31.56 -17.37
C ILE A 10 -29.16 -31.59 -16.13
N GLY A 11 -28.62 -32.07 -15.01
CA GLY A 11 -29.22 -31.93 -13.68
C GLY A 11 -28.29 -31.07 -12.83
N PHE A 12 -28.62 -29.79 -12.74
CA PHE A 12 -27.92 -28.72 -12.03
C PHE A 12 -27.44 -29.14 -10.62
N VAL A 13 -26.13 -29.35 -10.47
CA VAL A 13 -25.46 -29.13 -9.19
C VAL A 13 -25.15 -27.64 -9.14
N VAL A 14 -25.95 -26.88 -8.40
CA VAL A 14 -25.57 -25.52 -7.99
C VAL A 14 -24.49 -25.67 -6.93
N LEU A 15 -23.26 -25.95 -7.37
CA LEU A 15 -22.08 -25.50 -6.66
C LEU A 15 -22.09 -23.99 -6.79
N GLY A 16 -22.53 -23.31 -5.73
CA GLY A 16 -22.21 -21.91 -5.54
C GLY A 16 -20.70 -21.79 -5.33
N LEU A 17 -19.92 -21.92 -6.40
CA LEU A 17 -18.69 -21.18 -6.54
C LEU A 17 -19.10 -19.72 -6.50
N LYS A 18 -19.11 -19.14 -5.30
CA LYS A 18 -18.87 -17.72 -5.18
C LYS A 18 -17.42 -17.54 -5.65
N ALA A 19 -17.24 -17.36 -6.95
CA ALA A 19 -16.16 -16.51 -7.41
C ALA A 19 -16.43 -15.19 -6.70
N GLN A 20 -15.73 -14.95 -5.59
CA GLN A 20 -15.65 -13.61 -5.05
C GLN A 20 -14.83 -12.88 -6.10
N GLU A 21 -15.51 -12.17 -6.99
CA GLU A 21 -14.83 -11.22 -7.87
C GLU A 21 -14.02 -10.31 -6.95
N VAL A 22 -12.73 -10.20 -7.24
CA VAL A 22 -11.84 -9.32 -6.51
C VAL A 22 -12.38 -7.92 -6.71
N VAL A 23 -12.91 -7.32 -5.65
CA VAL A 23 -13.32 -5.92 -5.69
C VAL A 23 -12.04 -5.10 -5.79
N LEU A 24 -11.79 -4.58 -6.99
CA LEU A 24 -10.63 -3.77 -7.27
C LEU A 24 -10.78 -2.38 -6.64
N PRO A 25 -9.73 -1.86 -6.00
CA PRO A 25 -9.66 -0.45 -5.69
C PRO A 25 -9.92 0.41 -6.94
N THR A 26 -10.69 1.48 -6.75
CA THR A 26 -11.03 2.50 -7.77
C THR A 26 -9.92 3.53 -7.97
N ASP A 27 -8.76 3.30 -7.36
CA ASP A 27 -7.59 4.16 -7.44
C ASP A 27 -6.81 3.99 -8.76
N PHE A 28 -5.82 4.85 -8.97
CA PHE A 28 -4.97 4.80 -10.16
C PHE A 28 -3.91 3.69 -10.12
N ARG A 29 -3.71 3.03 -8.97
CA ARG A 29 -2.76 1.92 -8.74
C ARG A 29 -1.31 2.31 -9.02
N GLN A 30 -0.98 3.54 -8.61
CA GLN A 30 0.26 4.24 -8.89
C GLN A 30 1.37 4.00 -7.84
N GLN A 31 1.18 3.06 -6.91
CA GLN A 31 2.02 2.97 -5.71
C GLN A 31 3.51 2.75 -5.99
N ASN A 32 3.85 2.02 -7.05
CA ASN A 32 5.24 1.71 -7.38
C ASN A 32 5.97 2.87 -8.10
N LEU A 33 5.28 3.97 -8.42
CA LEU A 33 5.86 5.15 -9.08
C LEU A 33 6.64 6.02 -8.09
N THR A 34 7.95 5.78 -7.98
CA THR A 34 8.81 6.54 -7.04
C THR A 34 9.69 7.60 -7.68
N GLU A 35 10.01 7.45 -8.97
CA GLU A 35 10.91 8.35 -9.69
C GLU A 35 10.21 8.98 -10.88
N TYR A 36 9.84 8.18 -11.88
CA TYR A 36 9.10 8.68 -13.04
C TYR A 36 7.59 8.66 -12.78
N ASN A 37 6.87 9.66 -13.32
CA ASN A 37 5.43 9.83 -13.15
C ASN A 37 4.96 9.89 -11.68
N GLY A 38 5.87 10.21 -10.75
CA GLY A 38 5.57 10.42 -9.33
C GLY A 38 4.56 11.53 -9.08
N SER A 39 4.35 12.45 -10.03
CA SER A 39 3.30 13.47 -9.96
C SER A 39 1.89 12.89 -9.80
N ILE A 40 1.60 11.66 -10.25
CA ILE A 40 0.30 11.00 -9.99
C ILE A 40 0.18 10.59 -8.51
N VAL A 41 1.30 10.16 -7.89
CA VAL A 41 1.33 9.78 -6.47
C VAL A 41 1.16 11.01 -5.60
N ASN A 42 1.94 12.06 -5.85
CA ASN A 42 1.76 13.36 -5.21
C ASN A 42 2.08 14.45 -6.23
N PRO A 43 1.15 15.39 -6.51
CA PRO A 43 1.38 16.41 -7.52
C PRO A 43 2.60 17.29 -7.25
N ALA A 44 3.05 17.44 -5.99
CA ALA A 44 4.26 18.18 -5.65
C ALA A 44 5.56 17.51 -6.14
N TYR A 45 5.54 16.21 -6.45
CA TYR A 45 6.70 15.46 -6.95
C TYR A 45 7.12 15.82 -8.38
N SER A 46 6.33 16.66 -9.07
CA SER A 46 6.79 17.28 -10.32
C SER A 46 7.89 18.31 -10.11
N LEU A 47 8.13 18.79 -8.88
CA LEU A 47 9.22 19.73 -8.57
C LEU A 47 10.59 19.05 -8.54
N ASP A 48 10.63 17.75 -8.21
CA ASP A 48 11.87 17.01 -7.96
C ASP A 48 11.86 15.62 -8.64
N ARG A 49 11.03 14.67 -8.15
CA ARG A 49 11.13 13.24 -8.46
C ARG A 49 10.92 12.96 -9.93
N ASN A 50 9.97 13.64 -10.59
CA ASN A 50 9.70 13.47 -12.01
C ASN A 50 10.87 13.86 -12.94
N ASN A 51 11.97 14.41 -12.41
CA ASN A 51 13.10 14.93 -13.20
C ASN A 51 12.62 15.87 -14.31
N PRO A 52 12.20 17.09 -13.95
CA PRO A 52 11.57 18.04 -14.86
C PRO A 52 12.34 18.27 -16.15
N SER A 53 11.60 18.63 -17.19
CA SER A 53 12.05 18.59 -18.59
C SER A 53 12.23 17.17 -19.09
N SER A 54 11.25 16.29 -18.85
CA SER A 54 11.29 14.92 -19.35
C SER A 54 9.91 14.43 -19.78
N ILE A 55 9.92 13.50 -20.75
CA ILE A 55 8.76 12.71 -21.12
C ILE A 55 8.88 11.38 -20.39
N ALA A 56 7.83 10.95 -19.70
CA ALA A 56 7.78 9.69 -18.99
C ALA A 56 6.55 8.88 -19.40
N PHE A 57 6.76 7.60 -19.64
CA PHE A 57 5.74 6.62 -19.99
C PHE A 57 5.68 5.55 -18.90
N TRP A 58 4.47 5.23 -18.47
CA TRP A 58 4.17 4.13 -17.57
C TRP A 58 3.06 3.28 -18.15
N SER A 59 3.24 1.97 -18.10
CA SER A 59 2.18 1.02 -18.39
C SER A 59 2.15 -0.08 -17.33
N ARG A 60 0.95 -0.49 -16.96
CA ARG A 60 0.69 -1.52 -15.94
C ARG A 60 -0.34 -2.49 -16.49
N TRP A 61 -0.02 -3.77 -16.45
CA TRP A 61 -0.88 -4.88 -16.87
C TRP A 61 -1.09 -5.81 -15.68
N GLN A 62 -2.34 -5.93 -15.24
CA GLN A 62 -2.69 -6.71 -14.05
C GLN A 62 -3.41 -7.97 -14.47
N TRP A 63 -2.94 -9.12 -13.95
CA TRP A 63 -3.69 -10.37 -13.92
C TRP A 63 -4.19 -10.82 -15.31
N GLN A 64 -3.32 -10.70 -16.30
CA GLN A 64 -3.71 -10.76 -17.71
C GLN A 64 -4.27 -12.15 -18.10
N THR A 65 -5.52 -12.16 -18.53
CA THR A 65 -6.24 -13.26 -19.16
C THR A 65 -6.67 -12.88 -20.59
N TYR A 66 -7.65 -13.57 -21.18
CA TYR A 66 -8.05 -13.33 -22.57
C TYR A 66 -9.03 -12.16 -22.74
N ASP A 67 -9.77 -11.75 -21.70
CA ASP A 67 -10.83 -10.73 -21.79
C ASP A 67 -10.88 -9.82 -20.53
N GLY A 68 -10.89 -8.50 -20.73
CA GLY A 68 -11.36 -7.53 -19.73
C GLY A 68 -10.39 -7.13 -18.62
N ASP A 69 -9.11 -7.46 -18.73
CA ASP A 69 -8.17 -7.26 -17.63
C ASP A 69 -7.86 -5.79 -17.31
N PRO A 70 -7.59 -5.47 -16.03
CA PRO A 70 -7.25 -4.10 -15.65
C PRO A 70 -5.87 -3.69 -16.19
N THR A 71 -5.83 -2.50 -16.79
CA THR A 71 -4.63 -1.94 -17.41
C THR A 71 -4.56 -0.44 -17.18
N SER A 72 -3.37 0.08 -16.90
CA SER A 72 -3.11 1.52 -16.86
C SER A 72 -2.05 1.90 -17.87
N LEU A 73 -2.23 3.03 -18.51
CA LEU A 73 -1.26 3.68 -19.38
C LEU A 73 -1.23 5.16 -19.02
N PHE A 74 -0.03 5.70 -18.83
CA PHE A 74 0.19 7.11 -18.60
C PHE A 74 1.42 7.61 -19.35
N LEU A 75 1.22 8.59 -20.21
CA LEU A 75 2.27 9.33 -20.88
C LEU A 75 2.23 10.76 -20.35
N ASN A 76 3.32 11.25 -19.79
CA ASN A 76 3.37 12.59 -19.21
C ASN A 76 4.65 13.31 -19.61
N TYR A 77 4.50 14.59 -19.92
CA TYR A 77 5.60 15.53 -20.09
C TYR A 77 5.59 16.50 -18.91
N THR A 78 6.68 16.54 -18.16
CA THR A 78 6.87 17.49 -17.06
C THR A 78 7.95 18.49 -17.45
N ALA A 79 7.69 19.78 -17.23
CA ALA A 79 8.61 20.88 -17.51
C ALA A 79 8.86 21.71 -16.24
N ARG A 80 10.11 22.13 -16.04
CA ARG A 80 10.43 23.16 -15.04
C ARG A 80 10.11 24.51 -15.65
N LEU A 81 9.25 25.28 -14.98
CA LEU A 81 8.87 26.63 -15.45
C LEU A 81 9.85 27.69 -14.92
N ASN A 82 10.28 27.53 -13.67
CA ASN A 82 11.30 28.33 -13.00
C ASN A 82 11.88 27.52 -11.82
N ASP A 83 12.71 28.14 -11.00
CA ASP A 83 13.39 27.47 -9.88
C ASP A 83 12.41 26.95 -8.81
N VAL A 84 11.24 27.55 -8.72
CA VAL A 84 10.24 27.27 -7.68
C VAL A 84 8.97 26.60 -8.20
N SER A 85 8.83 26.33 -9.49
CA SER A 85 7.59 25.77 -10.05
C SER A 85 7.80 24.86 -11.25
N ALA A 86 6.91 23.87 -11.35
CA ALA A 86 6.88 22.90 -12.43
C ALA A 86 5.44 22.70 -12.89
N ALA A 87 5.28 22.35 -14.16
CA ALA A 87 4.01 21.98 -14.75
C ALA A 87 4.16 20.72 -15.58
N GLY A 88 3.07 19.98 -15.71
CA GLY A 88 3.02 18.79 -16.54
C GLY A 88 1.71 18.67 -17.30
N ILE A 89 1.79 18.00 -18.44
CA ILE A 89 0.64 17.56 -19.20
C ILE A 89 0.80 16.07 -19.50
N GLY A 90 -0.26 15.31 -19.24
CA GLY A 90 -0.29 13.88 -19.47
C GLY A 90 -1.52 13.44 -20.24
N PHE A 91 -1.37 12.32 -20.94
CA PHE A 91 -2.44 11.52 -21.48
C PHE A 91 -2.52 10.22 -20.67
N PHE A 92 -3.73 9.75 -20.41
CA PHE A 92 -3.92 8.49 -19.72
C PHE A 92 -5.07 7.68 -20.30
N GLN A 93 -4.91 6.37 -20.18
CA GLN A 93 -5.97 5.40 -20.34
C GLN A 93 -5.90 4.45 -19.15
N HIS A 94 -7.01 4.29 -18.44
CA HIS A 94 -7.09 3.52 -17.21
C HIS A 94 -8.34 2.65 -17.25
N ASN A 95 -8.14 1.34 -17.35
CA ASN A 95 -9.18 0.33 -17.25
C ASN A 95 -9.27 -0.17 -15.80
N THR A 96 -10.35 0.18 -15.11
CA THR A 96 -10.59 -0.25 -13.73
C THR A 96 -11.08 -1.70 -13.65
N GLY A 97 -11.47 -2.30 -14.78
CA GLY A 97 -12.20 -3.57 -14.90
C GLY A 97 -13.70 -3.35 -15.14
N ILE A 98 -14.25 -2.23 -14.65
CA ILE A 98 -15.66 -1.85 -14.84
C ILE A 98 -15.77 -0.70 -15.85
N PHE A 99 -14.87 0.26 -15.74
CA PHE A 99 -14.84 1.46 -16.56
C PHE A 99 -13.50 1.61 -17.26
N LEU A 100 -13.56 2.07 -18.50
CA LEU A 100 -12.43 2.55 -19.26
C LEU A 100 -12.44 4.08 -19.22
N ASN A 101 -11.47 4.64 -18.51
CA ASN A 101 -11.27 6.08 -18.38
C ASN A 101 -10.17 6.51 -19.34
N THR A 102 -10.47 7.41 -20.27
CA THR A 102 -9.50 7.93 -21.24
C THR A 102 -9.52 9.44 -21.21
N GLY A 103 -8.36 10.06 -21.03
CA GLY A 103 -8.32 11.52 -20.91
C GLY A 103 -6.93 12.11 -20.76
N ALA A 104 -6.93 13.33 -20.25
CA ALA A 104 -5.74 14.12 -20.02
C ALA A 104 -5.58 14.48 -18.54
N ASN A 105 -4.33 14.69 -18.14
CA ASN A 105 -3.93 15.17 -16.83
C ASN A 105 -3.18 16.49 -17.00
N LEU A 106 -3.51 17.49 -16.19
CA LEU A 106 -2.71 18.68 -16.00
C LEU A 106 -2.16 18.66 -14.58
N ASN A 107 -0.86 18.87 -14.46
CA ASN A 107 -0.17 18.96 -13.17
C ASN A 107 0.44 20.36 -13.04
N TYR A 108 0.32 20.95 -11.86
CA TYR A 108 1.07 22.14 -11.49
C TYR A 108 1.55 22.02 -10.06
N ALA A 109 2.80 22.41 -9.80
CA ALA A 109 3.38 22.43 -8.47
C ALA A 109 4.22 23.68 -8.25
N TYR A 110 4.20 24.15 -7.01
CA TYR A 110 4.90 25.33 -6.56
C TYR A 110 5.62 25.04 -5.23
N ASN A 111 6.85 25.50 -5.12
CA ASN A 111 7.70 25.29 -3.97
C ASN A 111 7.78 26.56 -3.11
N ILE A 112 7.43 26.45 -1.84
CA ILE A 112 7.46 27.55 -0.88
C ILE A 112 8.65 27.33 0.05
N ALA A 113 9.64 28.21 0.01
CA ALA A 113 10.76 28.19 0.96
C ALA A 113 10.28 28.70 2.34
N LEU A 114 10.41 27.86 3.36
CA LEU A 114 10.04 28.19 4.74
C LEU A 114 11.26 28.55 5.61
N GLY A 115 12.45 28.12 5.19
CA GLY A 115 13.73 28.38 5.86
C GLY A 115 14.90 27.79 5.06
N GLU A 116 16.09 27.79 5.65
CA GLU A 116 17.25 27.06 5.12
C GLU A 116 16.94 25.56 5.12
N ASP A 117 17.03 24.92 3.95
CA ASP A 117 16.74 23.49 3.73
C ASP A 117 15.33 23.02 4.12
N ILE A 118 14.36 23.94 4.26
CA ILE A 118 12.95 23.62 4.55
C ILE A 118 12.05 24.17 3.45
N PHE A 119 11.39 23.25 2.73
CA PHE A 119 10.56 23.57 1.58
C PHE A 119 9.18 22.91 1.68
N LEU A 120 8.13 23.66 1.38
CA LEU A 120 6.77 23.16 1.25
C LEU A 120 6.36 23.19 -0.22
N GLY A 121 6.35 22.03 -0.86
CA GLY A 121 5.77 21.83 -2.18
C GLY A 121 4.24 21.75 -2.07
N VAL A 122 3.53 22.53 -2.87
CA VAL A 122 2.08 22.47 -3.02
C VAL A 122 1.78 22.17 -4.48
N GLY A 123 0.95 21.17 -4.75
CA GLY A 123 0.64 20.75 -6.11
C GLY A 123 -0.84 20.41 -6.30
N LEU A 124 -1.25 20.45 -7.57
CA LEU A 124 -2.57 20.07 -8.02
C LEU A 124 -2.47 19.24 -9.30
N ASN A 125 -3.14 18.10 -9.32
CA ASN A 125 -3.49 17.38 -10.53
C ASN A 125 -4.96 17.66 -10.89
N VAL A 126 -5.22 17.89 -12.17
CA VAL A 126 -6.56 17.97 -12.74
C VAL A 126 -6.67 16.93 -13.85
N PHE A 127 -7.58 15.99 -13.70
CA PHE A 127 -7.89 14.97 -14.70
C PHE A 127 -9.19 15.35 -15.40
N ALA A 128 -9.18 15.36 -16.73
CA ALA A 128 -10.37 15.53 -17.55
C ALA A 128 -10.47 14.31 -18.46
N PHE A 129 -11.51 13.51 -18.30
CA PHE A 129 -11.61 12.22 -18.98
C PHE A 129 -13.03 11.83 -19.33
N GLN A 130 -13.11 11.01 -20.36
CA GLN A 130 -14.32 10.29 -20.71
C GLN A 130 -14.29 8.92 -20.02
N GLN A 131 -15.37 8.60 -19.33
CA GLN A 131 -15.59 7.32 -18.67
C GLN A 131 -16.62 6.53 -19.47
N LYS A 132 -16.23 5.34 -19.91
CA LYS A 132 -17.08 4.39 -20.65
C LYS A 132 -17.12 3.07 -19.89
N LEU A 133 -18.22 2.30 -19.98
CA LEU A 133 -18.22 0.89 -19.55
C LEU A 133 -17.17 0.08 -20.31
N ALA A 134 -16.31 -0.62 -19.57
CA ALA A 134 -15.27 -1.47 -20.16
C ALA A 134 -15.88 -2.66 -20.93
N ASP A 135 -17.04 -3.15 -20.47
CA ASP A 135 -17.83 -4.19 -21.13
C ASP A 135 -19.30 -3.76 -21.21
N ASP A 136 -19.80 -3.54 -22.43
CA ASP A 136 -21.19 -3.14 -22.70
C ASP A 136 -22.12 -4.31 -23.04
N ARG A 137 -21.62 -5.57 -23.02
CA ARG A 137 -22.42 -6.77 -23.33
C ARG A 137 -23.59 -7.00 -22.36
N PHE A 138 -23.48 -6.48 -21.14
CA PHE A 138 -24.50 -6.60 -20.10
C PHE A 138 -25.41 -5.37 -19.99
N PHE A 139 -25.19 -4.34 -20.80
CA PHE A 139 -26.08 -3.20 -20.87
C PHE A 139 -27.43 -3.65 -21.43
N VAL A 140 -28.52 -3.33 -20.72
CA VAL A 140 -29.89 -3.62 -21.17
C VAL A 140 -30.49 -2.32 -21.72
N PRO A 141 -30.61 -2.17 -23.04
CA PRO A 141 -31.23 -0.99 -23.64
C PRO A 141 -32.67 -0.83 -23.17
N ASN A 142 -33.07 0.41 -22.95
CA ASN A 142 -34.46 0.77 -22.69
C ASN A 142 -34.94 1.78 -23.76
N PRO A 143 -36.25 2.08 -23.85
CA PRO A 143 -36.79 2.97 -24.89
C PRO A 143 -36.22 4.40 -24.88
N ILE A 144 -35.59 4.81 -23.78
CA ILE A 144 -35.00 6.14 -23.60
C ILE A 144 -33.48 6.10 -23.82
N GLN A 145 -32.82 5.01 -23.43
CA GLN A 145 -31.38 4.82 -23.51
C GLN A 145 -31.07 3.54 -24.29
N THR A 146 -30.69 3.73 -25.56
CA THR A 146 -30.42 2.63 -26.50
C THR A 146 -28.98 2.14 -26.47
N SER A 147 -28.06 2.92 -25.89
CA SER A 147 -26.64 2.58 -25.69
C SER A 147 -26.15 3.08 -24.35
N ALA A 148 -25.11 2.44 -23.80
CA ALA A 148 -24.38 2.98 -22.66
C ALA A 148 -23.85 4.38 -23.01
N GLU A 149 -24.28 5.39 -22.25
CA GLU A 149 -23.79 6.76 -22.42
C GLU A 149 -22.41 6.90 -21.76
N ASN A 150 -21.58 7.77 -22.31
CA ASN A 150 -20.27 8.04 -21.77
C ASN A 150 -20.32 9.30 -20.90
N ASP A 151 -19.69 9.23 -19.73
CA ASP A 151 -19.61 10.36 -18.82
C ASP A 151 -18.36 11.19 -19.11
N PHE A 152 -18.48 12.52 -19.10
CA PHE A 152 -17.33 13.41 -19.08
C PHE A 152 -17.08 13.95 -17.68
N ILE A 153 -15.96 13.57 -17.08
CA ILE A 153 -15.65 13.84 -15.68
C ILE A 153 -14.41 14.71 -15.58
N LEU A 154 -14.49 15.71 -14.71
CA LEU A 154 -13.35 16.48 -14.24
C LEU A 154 -13.07 16.12 -12.78
N GLN A 155 -11.84 15.73 -12.47
CA GLN A 155 -11.40 15.33 -11.14
C GLN A 155 -10.16 16.12 -10.72
N MET A 156 -10.13 16.57 -9.47
CA MET A 156 -9.03 17.34 -8.89
C MET A 156 -8.40 16.57 -7.73
N ALA A 157 -7.08 16.48 -7.78
CA ALA A 157 -6.27 15.71 -6.85
C ALA A 157 -5.10 16.57 -6.33
N PRO A 158 -5.32 17.33 -5.24
CA PRO A 158 -4.28 18.16 -4.65
C PRO A 158 -3.33 17.36 -3.77
N GLY A 159 -2.16 17.94 -3.51
CA GLY A 159 -1.18 17.37 -2.60
C GLY A 159 -0.17 18.38 -2.11
N ILE A 160 0.44 18.07 -0.98
CA ILE A 160 1.51 18.84 -0.38
C ILE A 160 2.68 17.90 -0.04
N ASN A 161 3.89 18.43 -0.03
CA ASN A 161 5.09 17.72 0.40
C ASN A 161 6.00 18.68 1.19
N LEU A 162 6.17 18.42 2.47
CA LEU A 162 7.13 19.12 3.33
C LEU A 162 8.47 18.38 3.26
N SER A 163 9.49 19.08 2.78
CA SER A 163 10.87 18.60 2.69
C SER A 163 11.72 19.33 3.72
N ILE A 164 12.39 18.59 4.59
CA ILE A 164 13.31 19.08 5.62
C ILE A 164 14.63 18.37 5.38
N ASP A 165 15.59 19.06 4.75
CA ASP A 165 16.82 18.47 4.23
C ASP A 165 16.48 17.23 3.35
N ARG A 166 16.77 16.02 3.84
CA ARG A 166 16.53 14.75 3.11
C ARG A 166 15.26 14.01 3.53
N PHE A 167 14.55 14.54 4.53
CA PHE A 167 13.32 13.96 5.03
C PHE A 167 12.11 14.58 4.35
N ASN A 168 11.15 13.75 3.95
CA ASN A 168 9.97 14.17 3.21
C ASN A 168 8.70 13.64 3.90
N ILE A 169 7.71 14.51 4.07
CA ILE A 169 6.35 14.15 4.48
C ILE A 169 5.36 14.67 3.42
N GLY A 170 4.64 13.76 2.78
CA GLY A 170 3.61 14.07 1.79
C GLY A 170 2.20 13.78 2.30
N LEU A 171 1.25 14.63 1.92
CA LEU A 171 -0.19 14.38 2.06
C LEU A 171 -0.85 14.69 0.72
N THR A 172 -1.73 13.82 0.25
CA THR A 172 -2.40 13.99 -1.04
C THR A 172 -3.79 13.36 -1.01
N SER A 173 -4.67 13.88 -1.85
CA SER A 173 -5.96 13.26 -2.14
C SER A 173 -6.05 12.99 -3.63
N GLU A 174 -6.50 11.79 -4.00
CA GLU A 174 -6.53 11.34 -5.39
C GLU A 174 -7.79 11.80 -6.15
N ASN A 175 -8.85 12.13 -5.43
CA ASN A 175 -10.15 12.50 -6.00
C ASN A 175 -10.91 13.48 -5.10
N LEU A 176 -10.24 14.49 -4.53
CA LEU A 176 -10.84 15.42 -3.56
C LEU A 176 -12.10 16.11 -4.09
N PHE A 177 -12.08 16.50 -5.36
CA PHE A 177 -13.24 17.04 -6.05
C PHE A 177 -13.43 16.34 -7.38
N ASP A 178 -14.68 16.10 -7.73
CA ASP A 178 -15.06 15.53 -9.01
C ASP A 178 -16.42 16.07 -9.45
N TYR A 179 -16.58 16.25 -10.74
CA TYR A 179 -17.81 16.75 -11.35
C TYR A 179 -18.05 16.03 -12.67
N ASN A 180 -19.26 15.47 -12.83
CA ASN A 180 -19.71 14.85 -14.05
C ASN A 180 -20.53 15.87 -14.85
N PHE A 181 -20.02 16.26 -16.00
CA PHE A 181 -20.67 17.23 -16.90
C PHE A 181 -21.83 16.62 -17.69
N THR A 182 -21.89 15.30 -17.84
CA THR A 182 -22.99 14.59 -18.51
C THR A 182 -24.22 14.59 -17.61
N THR A 183 -24.07 14.21 -16.35
CA THR A 183 -25.18 14.16 -15.38
C THR A 183 -25.42 15.48 -14.63
N ASN A 184 -24.50 16.45 -14.75
CA ASN A 184 -24.52 17.74 -14.04
C ASN A 184 -24.56 17.62 -12.51
N GLU A 185 -23.87 16.61 -11.99
CA GLU A 185 -23.77 16.32 -10.57
C GLU A 185 -22.35 15.88 -10.19
N ARG A 186 -22.14 15.65 -8.91
CA ARG A 186 -20.88 15.09 -8.42
C ARG A 186 -20.75 13.64 -8.88
N ASN A 187 -19.56 13.26 -9.36
CA ASN A 187 -19.33 11.91 -9.88
C ASN A 187 -19.29 10.83 -8.78
N THR A 188 -18.70 11.10 -7.61
CA THR A 188 -18.64 10.16 -6.49
C THR A 188 -19.12 10.78 -5.17
N SER A 189 -19.50 9.95 -4.20
CA SER A 189 -19.95 10.45 -2.89
C SER A 189 -18.82 11.20 -2.16
N PRO A 190 -19.10 12.22 -1.32
CA PRO A 190 -18.09 12.77 -0.41
C PRO A 190 -17.41 11.73 0.48
N ASP A 191 -18.03 10.57 0.73
CA ASP A 191 -17.43 9.47 1.48
C ASP A 191 -16.45 8.65 0.64
N ASP A 192 -16.46 8.81 -0.69
CA ASP A 192 -15.60 8.09 -1.64
C ASP A 192 -14.23 8.77 -1.85
N ARG A 193 -13.82 9.63 -0.92
CA ARG A 193 -12.57 10.39 -1.02
C ARG A 193 -11.38 9.57 -0.55
N MET A 194 -10.37 9.47 -1.41
CA MET A 194 -9.11 8.80 -1.13
C MET A 194 -8.08 9.80 -0.65
N PHE A 195 -7.38 9.44 0.41
CA PHE A 195 -6.27 10.20 0.99
C PHE A 195 -5.06 9.30 1.15
N GLN A 196 -3.88 9.85 0.88
CA GLN A 196 -2.62 9.17 1.06
C GLN A 196 -1.65 10.05 1.86
N ALA A 197 -1.02 9.45 2.86
CA ALA A 197 0.08 10.02 3.61
C ALA A 197 1.36 9.26 3.29
N LEU A 198 2.45 9.98 3.04
CA LEU A 198 3.73 9.40 2.64
C LEU A 198 4.85 9.97 3.51
N VAL A 199 5.81 9.14 3.87
CA VAL A 199 7.04 9.55 4.55
C VAL A 199 8.22 8.87 3.89
N SER A 200 9.26 9.62 3.55
CA SER A 200 10.51 9.07 3.02
C SER A 200 11.74 9.79 3.53
N TYR A 201 12.88 9.12 3.50
CA TYR A 201 14.18 9.70 3.82
C TYR A 201 15.22 9.30 2.77
N ASP A 202 16.02 10.24 2.32
CA ASP A 202 17.04 9.99 1.30
C ASP A 202 18.40 9.76 1.97
N PHE A 203 18.87 8.51 2.00
CA PHE A 203 20.21 8.18 2.45
C PHE A 203 21.17 8.24 1.26
N PRO A 204 22.15 9.16 1.21
CA PRO A 204 23.21 9.05 0.22
C PRO A 204 24.06 7.83 0.55
N VAL A 205 24.34 7.06 -0.49
CA VAL A 205 25.13 5.84 -0.39
C VAL A 205 26.13 5.83 -1.53
N SER A 206 27.36 5.39 -1.28
CA SER A 206 28.34 5.23 -2.34
C SER A 206 28.38 3.75 -2.73
N VAL A 207 27.63 3.38 -3.77
CA VAL A 207 27.54 1.97 -4.21
C VAL A 207 28.69 1.60 -5.16
N LEU A 208 29.21 2.58 -5.91
CA LEU A 208 30.33 2.44 -6.82
C LEU A 208 31.30 3.61 -6.59
N SER A 209 32.61 3.36 -6.73
CA SER A 209 33.67 4.37 -6.51
C SER A 209 33.62 5.59 -7.45
N SER A 210 32.67 5.62 -8.39
CA SER A 210 32.48 6.68 -9.38
C SER A 210 31.08 7.31 -9.33
N ASP A 211 30.26 7.01 -8.32
CA ASP A 211 28.86 7.44 -8.27
C ASP A 211 28.54 8.18 -6.95
N ASP A 212 28.85 9.47 -6.94
CA ASP A 212 28.70 10.35 -5.77
C ASP A 212 27.24 10.79 -5.52
N SER A 213 26.31 10.50 -6.43
CA SER A 213 24.91 10.92 -6.33
C SER A 213 23.93 9.76 -6.15
N SER A 214 24.42 8.63 -5.64
CA SER A 214 23.57 7.46 -5.38
C SER A 214 22.78 7.63 -4.08
N VAL A 215 21.49 7.31 -4.14
CA VAL A 215 20.54 7.49 -3.02
C VAL A 215 19.78 6.21 -2.77
N PHE A 216 19.71 5.81 -1.50
CA PHE A 216 18.80 4.80 -0.99
C PHE A 216 17.63 5.49 -0.27
N ARG A 217 16.42 5.33 -0.80
CA ARG A 217 15.19 5.96 -0.32
C ARG A 217 14.21 4.90 0.15
N PRO A 218 14.12 4.62 1.46
CA PRO A 218 12.94 4.00 2.04
C PRO A 218 11.78 5.00 2.08
N MET A 219 10.58 4.50 1.82
CA MET A 219 9.32 5.22 1.82
C MET A 219 8.23 4.36 2.44
N LEU A 220 7.51 4.90 3.41
CA LEU A 220 6.31 4.32 3.98
C LEU A 220 5.11 5.16 3.54
N TYR A 221 4.01 4.52 3.17
CA TYR A 221 2.77 5.22 2.91
C TYR A 221 1.56 4.52 3.53
N TYR A 222 0.55 5.32 3.81
CA TYR A 222 -0.77 4.90 4.29
C TYR A 222 -1.82 5.51 3.37
N LYS A 223 -2.77 4.70 2.90
CA LYS A 223 -3.81 5.12 1.96
C LYS A 223 -5.18 4.67 2.42
N THR A 224 -6.14 5.59 2.42
CA THR A 224 -7.55 5.28 2.67
C THR A 224 -8.29 5.03 1.36
N ILE A 225 -8.96 3.88 1.27
CA ILE A 225 -9.75 3.52 0.10
C ILE A 225 -11.18 3.24 0.57
N PRO A 226 -12.18 3.99 0.06
CA PRO A 226 -13.58 3.78 0.41
C PRO A 226 -14.04 2.36 0.08
N GLY A 227 -14.80 1.75 0.99
CA GLY A 227 -15.38 0.42 0.80
C GLY A 227 -14.39 -0.75 0.91
N LEU A 228 -13.09 -0.49 1.11
CA LEU A 228 -12.05 -1.50 1.28
C LEU A 228 -11.20 -1.20 2.53
N ASP A 229 -10.39 -2.18 2.93
CA ASP A 229 -9.42 -1.98 4.01
C ASP A 229 -8.36 -0.95 3.59
N ASN A 230 -7.96 -0.11 4.56
CA ASN A 230 -6.91 0.87 4.35
C ASN A 230 -5.59 0.17 4.00
N GLN A 231 -4.85 0.74 3.07
CA GLN A 231 -3.60 0.16 2.59
C GLN A 231 -2.39 0.76 3.29
N ILE A 232 -1.46 -0.10 3.67
CA ILE A 232 -0.12 0.29 4.11
C ILE A 232 0.87 -0.29 3.12
N GLY A 233 1.84 0.52 2.69
CA GLY A 233 2.92 0.02 1.87
C GLY A 233 4.28 0.59 2.24
N LEU A 234 5.31 -0.22 2.00
CA LEU A 234 6.71 0.09 2.17
C LEU A 234 7.38 -0.06 0.81
N ILE A 235 8.13 0.94 0.38
CA ILE A 235 8.92 0.89 -0.85
C ILE A 235 10.35 1.31 -0.50
N THR A 236 11.31 0.61 -1.05
CA THR A 236 12.72 0.96 -0.98
C THR A 236 13.22 1.12 -2.41
N LEU A 237 13.84 2.28 -2.68
CA LEU A 237 14.43 2.61 -3.97
C LEU A 237 15.92 2.82 -3.77
N LEU A 238 16.74 2.10 -4.52
CA LEU A 238 18.13 2.46 -4.75
C LEU A 238 18.23 3.09 -6.13
N THR A 239 18.66 4.34 -6.21
CA THR A 239 18.81 5.06 -7.48
C THR A 239 20.24 5.58 -7.63
N THR A 240 20.83 5.37 -8.80
CA THR A 240 22.21 5.72 -9.15
C THR A 240 22.24 6.46 -10.49
N ASN A 241 23.39 6.95 -10.95
CA ASN A 241 23.46 7.59 -12.27
C ASN A 241 23.23 6.61 -13.45
N LYS A 242 23.35 5.30 -13.21
CA LYS A 242 23.31 4.27 -14.26
C LYS A 242 22.13 3.32 -14.15
N TYR A 243 21.61 3.07 -12.96
CA TYR A 243 20.53 2.12 -12.74
C TYR A 243 19.70 2.49 -11.52
N TRP A 244 18.53 1.89 -11.42
CA TRP A 244 17.74 1.91 -10.21
C TRP A 244 17.21 0.51 -9.94
N ALA A 245 17.04 0.21 -8.65
CA ALA A 245 16.44 -1.02 -8.18
C ALA A 245 15.42 -0.66 -7.11
N GLN A 246 14.28 -1.33 -7.13
CA GLN A 246 13.19 -1.08 -6.22
C GLN A 246 12.67 -2.40 -5.65
N ALA A 247 12.34 -2.40 -4.37
CA ALA A 247 11.61 -3.47 -3.72
C ALA A 247 10.53 -2.87 -2.83
N GLY A 248 9.35 -3.46 -2.82
CA GLY A 248 8.22 -2.96 -2.07
C GLY A 248 7.28 -4.04 -1.56
N TYR A 249 6.38 -3.62 -0.68
CA TYR A 249 5.28 -4.40 -0.15
C TYR A 249 4.08 -3.48 0.01
N ASN A 250 2.90 -3.92 -0.44
CA ASN A 250 1.62 -3.30 -0.20
C ASN A 250 0.67 -4.32 0.45
N SER A 251 -0.10 -3.90 1.44
CA SER A 251 -0.98 -4.82 2.19
C SER A 251 -2.08 -5.48 1.35
N PHE A 252 -2.51 -4.85 0.25
CA PHE A 252 -3.49 -5.42 -0.69
C PHE A 252 -2.81 -6.12 -1.87
N TYR A 253 -1.88 -5.44 -2.56
CA TYR A 253 -1.23 -5.92 -3.78
C TYR A 253 -0.04 -6.89 -3.57
N GLY A 254 0.51 -6.97 -2.35
CA GLY A 254 1.60 -7.87 -2.00
C GLY A 254 2.99 -7.33 -2.31
N PHE A 255 3.93 -8.22 -2.62
CA PHE A 255 5.33 -7.85 -2.84
C PHE A 255 5.56 -7.33 -4.26
N SER A 256 6.30 -6.24 -4.39
CA SER A 256 6.75 -5.68 -5.66
C SER A 256 8.28 -5.65 -5.74
N GLY A 257 8.81 -5.82 -6.95
CA GLY A 257 10.23 -5.75 -7.23
C GLY A 257 10.48 -5.24 -8.64
N GLY A 258 11.47 -4.37 -8.81
CA GLY A 258 11.74 -3.71 -10.07
C GLY A 258 13.18 -3.32 -10.26
N ILE A 259 13.61 -3.25 -11.52
CA ILE A 259 14.93 -2.78 -11.91
C ILE A 259 14.83 -1.93 -13.17
N GLY A 260 15.75 -0.99 -13.33
CA GLY A 260 15.88 -0.21 -14.55
C GLY A 260 17.29 0.34 -14.76
N GLY A 261 17.56 0.72 -16.00
CA GLY A 261 18.84 1.26 -16.46
C GLY A 261 18.66 2.65 -17.07
N ARG A 262 19.68 3.50 -16.89
CA ARG A 262 19.83 4.83 -17.49
C ARG A 262 20.91 4.78 -18.57
N PHE A 263 20.52 5.13 -19.79
CA PHE A 263 21.35 5.12 -20.98
C PHE A 263 21.55 6.54 -21.49
N PHE A 264 22.77 6.84 -21.91
CA PHE A 264 23.15 8.13 -22.50
C PHE A 264 22.81 9.35 -21.62
N LYS A 265 22.64 9.15 -20.30
CA LYS A 265 22.18 10.16 -19.33
C LYS A 265 20.86 10.86 -19.73
N ARG A 266 20.06 10.23 -20.60
CA ARG A 266 18.81 10.81 -21.13
C ARG A 266 17.65 9.83 -21.11
N LEU A 267 17.92 8.59 -21.52
CA LEU A 267 16.91 7.54 -21.59
C LEU A 267 16.96 6.70 -20.32
N SER A 268 15.82 6.45 -19.69
CA SER A 268 15.67 5.47 -18.62
C SER A 268 14.63 4.45 -19.03
N PHE A 269 14.89 3.19 -18.73
CA PHE A 269 13.95 2.10 -18.95
C PHE A 269 14.00 1.17 -17.74
N GLY A 270 12.85 0.71 -17.29
CA GLY A 270 12.78 -0.35 -16.29
C GLY A 270 11.46 -1.08 -16.30
N ALA A 271 11.47 -2.20 -15.59
CA ALA A 271 10.34 -3.10 -15.46
C ALA A 271 10.18 -3.50 -14.00
N LEU A 272 8.93 -3.71 -13.59
CA LEU A 272 8.58 -4.15 -12.26
C LEU A 272 7.57 -5.31 -12.33
N VAL A 273 7.61 -6.16 -11.32
CA VAL A 273 6.66 -7.25 -11.10
C VAL A 273 6.09 -7.12 -9.71
N GLU A 274 4.78 -7.30 -9.59
CA GLU A 274 4.06 -7.30 -8.31
C GLU A 274 3.21 -8.57 -8.19
N VAL A 275 3.34 -9.27 -7.06
CA VAL A 275 2.70 -10.56 -6.81
C VAL A 275 1.75 -10.44 -5.63
N GLY A 276 0.47 -10.69 -5.92
CA GLY A 276 -0.62 -10.67 -4.94
C GLY A 276 -0.44 -11.69 -3.82
N THR A 277 -0.34 -11.22 -2.58
CA THR A 277 -0.24 -12.08 -1.38
C THR A 277 -1.44 -12.01 -0.45
N SER A 278 -2.35 -11.06 -0.66
CA SER A 278 -3.58 -10.95 0.14
C SER A 278 -4.53 -12.10 -0.18
N SER A 279 -5.47 -12.36 0.74
CA SER A 279 -6.50 -13.39 0.54
C SER A 279 -7.35 -13.13 -0.70
N ASP A 280 -7.59 -11.85 -1.01
CA ASP A 280 -8.41 -11.41 -2.14
C ASP A 280 -7.69 -11.65 -3.47
N LEU A 281 -6.35 -11.60 -3.49
CA LEU A 281 -5.55 -11.81 -4.70
C LEU A 281 -5.05 -13.24 -4.88
N LYS A 282 -5.49 -14.18 -4.03
CA LYS A 282 -4.99 -15.55 -4.06
C LYS A 282 -5.39 -16.24 -5.38
N GLY A 283 -4.37 -16.67 -6.14
CA GLY A 283 -4.56 -17.35 -7.42
C GLY A 283 -4.69 -16.41 -8.62
N GLN A 284 -4.55 -15.10 -8.43
CA GLN A 284 -4.39 -14.14 -9.52
C GLN A 284 -2.97 -14.20 -10.08
N ASP A 285 -2.84 -13.94 -11.39
CA ASP A 285 -1.54 -13.85 -12.04
C ASP A 285 -0.75 -12.63 -11.54
N PRO A 286 0.58 -12.54 -11.76
CA PRO A 286 1.35 -11.35 -11.41
C PRO A 286 0.91 -10.11 -12.19
N THR A 287 1.20 -8.95 -11.62
CA THR A 287 1.13 -7.67 -12.32
C THR A 287 2.51 -7.32 -12.88
N PHE A 288 2.54 -6.81 -14.10
CA PHE A 288 3.73 -6.33 -14.77
C PHE A 288 3.62 -4.83 -15.01
N GLU A 289 4.70 -4.10 -14.72
CA GLU A 289 4.82 -2.69 -15.02
C GLU A 289 6.03 -2.40 -15.89
N LEU A 290 5.86 -1.45 -16.80
CA LEU A 290 6.91 -0.88 -17.61
C LEU A 290 6.98 0.62 -17.36
N VAL A 291 8.19 1.12 -17.12
CA VAL A 291 8.44 2.55 -16.93
C VAL A 291 9.57 2.97 -17.86
N THR A 292 9.38 4.08 -18.57
CA THR A 292 10.40 4.68 -19.43
C THR A 292 10.38 6.19 -19.25
N SER A 293 11.55 6.81 -19.35
CA SER A 293 11.62 8.27 -19.42
C SER A 293 12.71 8.74 -20.36
N TYR A 294 12.51 9.91 -20.95
CA TYR A 294 13.45 10.58 -21.83
C TYR A 294 13.60 12.04 -21.40
N LYS A 295 14.79 12.39 -20.92
CA LYS A 295 15.14 13.75 -20.50
C LYS A 295 15.41 14.65 -21.72
N LEU A 296 14.71 15.77 -21.75
CA LEU A 296 14.82 16.87 -22.70
C LEU A 296 15.60 18.03 -22.06
N GLY A 297 16.29 18.84 -22.86
CA GLY A 297 17.07 19.99 -22.39
C GLY A 297 18.58 19.78 -22.34
N LYS A 298 19.32 20.85 -22.02
CA LYS A 298 20.79 20.84 -21.92
C LYS A 298 21.21 20.06 -20.68
N GLN A 299 22.22 19.20 -20.83
CA GLN A 299 22.88 18.55 -19.69
C GLN A 299 23.82 19.59 -19.08
N GLN A 300 23.35 20.40 -18.13
CA GLN A 300 24.28 21.17 -17.33
C GLN A 300 24.98 20.20 -16.38
N THR A 301 26.29 20.05 -16.58
CA THR A 301 27.17 19.47 -15.59
C THR A 301 27.32 20.45 -14.42
N LEU A 302 27.59 19.97 -13.20
CA LEU A 302 27.83 20.83 -12.03
C LEU A 302 28.92 21.89 -12.31
N ALA A 303 29.88 21.57 -13.19
CA ALA A 303 30.90 22.50 -13.66
C ALA A 303 30.32 23.65 -14.49
N GLU A 304 29.36 23.38 -15.39
CA GLU A 304 28.67 24.40 -16.19
C GLU A 304 27.73 25.26 -15.33
N GLU A 305 27.08 24.71 -14.29
CA GLU A 305 26.30 25.50 -13.31
C GLU A 305 27.19 26.45 -12.50
N LEU A 306 28.33 25.96 -12.01
CA LEU A 306 29.33 26.77 -11.30
C LEU A 306 29.91 27.88 -12.21
N GLU A 307 30.15 27.57 -13.47
CA GLU A 307 30.68 28.54 -14.45
C GLU A 307 29.64 29.62 -14.80
N GLU A 308 28.36 29.26 -14.99
CA GLU A 308 27.28 30.23 -15.21
C GLU A 308 27.04 31.13 -13.98
N GLN A 309 27.15 30.58 -12.76
CA GLN A 309 27.05 31.34 -11.51
C GLN A 309 28.23 32.30 -11.34
N LEU A 310 29.45 31.87 -11.64
CA LEU A 310 30.65 32.73 -11.61
C LEU A 310 30.57 33.87 -12.62
N ILE A 311 30.11 33.58 -13.85
CA ILE A 311 29.91 34.60 -14.90
C ILE A 311 28.84 35.62 -14.49
N ALA A 312 27.76 35.17 -13.82
CA ALA A 312 26.72 36.06 -13.30
C ALA A 312 27.22 36.94 -12.14
N GLU A 313 28.05 36.39 -11.24
CA GLU A 313 28.69 37.17 -10.17
C GLU A 313 29.71 38.19 -10.70
N GLU A 314 30.49 37.85 -11.72
CA GLU A 314 31.44 38.77 -12.36
C GLU A 314 30.72 39.94 -13.03
N LYS A 315 29.62 39.68 -13.76
CA LYS A 315 28.80 40.73 -14.36
C LYS A 315 28.24 41.70 -13.31
N ASN A 316 27.75 41.18 -12.19
CA ASN A 316 27.24 42.00 -11.09
C ASN A 316 28.35 42.81 -10.39
N LYS A 317 29.59 42.29 -10.36
CA LYS A 317 30.77 43.03 -9.84
C LYS A 317 31.23 44.14 -10.79
N GLU A 318 31.24 43.90 -12.09
CA GLU A 318 31.61 44.92 -13.08
C GLU A 318 30.60 46.08 -13.11
N GLU A 319 29.30 45.78 -13.00
CA GLU A 319 28.25 46.82 -12.90
C GLU A 319 28.34 47.65 -11.60
N SER A 320 28.85 47.07 -10.52
CA SER A 320 29.02 47.77 -9.23
C SER A 320 30.34 48.56 -9.13
N LEU A 321 31.40 48.13 -9.83
CA LEU A 321 32.67 48.85 -9.92
C LEU A 321 32.61 50.06 -10.87
N GLY A 322 31.81 49.98 -11.94
CA GLY A 322 31.60 51.10 -12.88
C GLY A 322 30.92 52.34 -12.28
N GLN A 323 30.37 52.25 -11.06
CA GLN A 323 29.73 53.38 -10.36
C GLN A 323 30.65 54.10 -9.35
N GLN A 324 31.89 53.63 -9.14
CA GLN A 324 32.78 54.17 -8.09
C GLN A 324 34.07 54.88 -8.58
N GLU A 325 34.33 54.96 -9.89
CA GLU A 325 35.58 55.52 -10.43
C GLU A 325 35.53 56.98 -10.93
N GLU A 326 34.43 57.71 -10.72
CA GLU A 326 34.43 59.17 -10.87
C GLU A 326 34.51 59.85 -9.50
N VAL A 327 35.74 60.18 -9.06
CA VAL A 327 36.12 61.41 -8.29
C VAL A 327 37.50 61.23 -7.64
N GLU A 328 38.35 62.26 -7.82
CA GLU A 328 39.59 62.64 -7.13
C GLU A 328 40.95 62.39 -7.82
N VAL A 329 41.48 63.46 -8.45
CA VAL A 329 42.92 63.67 -8.66
C VAL A 329 43.28 65.16 -8.49
N ALA A 330 44.51 65.39 -7.96
CA ALA A 330 45.37 66.59 -8.03
C ALA A 330 45.40 67.47 -6.76
N SER A 331 46.36 67.31 -5.83
CA SER A 331 47.83 67.52 -5.85
C SER A 331 48.28 68.97 -5.57
N THR A 332 49.07 69.06 -4.50
CA THR A 332 49.72 70.17 -3.78
C THR A 332 50.81 70.96 -4.52
N GLU A 333 51.04 72.23 -4.10
CA GLU A 333 52.34 72.92 -4.22
C GLU A 333 52.82 73.52 -2.87
N LEU A 334 54.14 73.51 -2.70
CA LEU A 334 54.92 73.77 -1.48
C LEU A 334 55.89 74.93 -1.69
N THR A 335 55.78 76.00 -0.89
CA THR A 335 56.87 77.00 -0.70
C THR A 335 56.90 77.53 0.74
N LYS A 336 56.89 76.61 1.72
CA LYS A 336 57.18 76.87 3.15
C LYS A 336 58.15 75.83 3.74
N ALA A 337 59.06 75.28 2.92
CA ALA A 337 59.80 74.06 3.26
C ALA A 337 60.84 74.23 4.39
N GLU A 338 61.49 75.38 4.52
CA GLU A 338 62.66 75.49 5.40
C GLU A 338 62.32 76.00 6.81
N LYS A 339 61.35 76.92 6.97
CA LYS A 339 60.84 77.32 8.30
C LYS A 339 59.91 76.29 8.94
N LEU A 340 59.34 75.39 8.12
CA LEU A 340 58.47 74.31 8.59
C LEU A 340 59.27 73.09 9.04
N ALA A 341 60.52 72.88 8.61
CA ALA A 341 61.33 71.72 8.98
C ALA A 341 61.66 71.67 10.49
N LEU A 342 62.14 72.78 11.05
CA LEU A 342 62.44 72.90 12.50
C LEU A 342 61.19 72.80 13.39
N LYS A 343 60.06 73.39 12.95
CA LYS A 343 58.77 73.28 13.65
C LYS A 343 58.10 71.91 13.43
N ARG A 344 58.40 71.22 12.32
CA ARG A 344 57.95 69.85 12.04
C ARG A 344 58.70 68.87 12.91
N GLU A 345 59.99 69.07 13.17
CA GLU A 345 60.77 68.12 13.95
C GLU A 345 60.38 68.12 15.42
N SER A 346 60.17 69.30 16.02
CA SER A 346 59.62 69.41 17.39
C SER A 346 58.18 68.89 17.49
N LYS A 347 57.30 69.28 16.56
CA LYS A 347 55.94 68.72 16.49
C LYS A 347 55.92 67.24 16.16
N LYS A 348 56.92 66.70 15.46
CA LYS A 348 57.03 65.26 15.13
C LYS A 348 57.41 64.50 16.39
N GLN A 349 58.34 64.98 17.21
CA GLN A 349 58.61 64.35 18.51
C GLN A 349 57.42 64.42 19.47
N GLU A 350 56.76 65.57 19.57
CA GLU A 350 55.58 65.74 20.42
C GLU A 350 54.40 64.89 19.93
N ARG A 351 54.22 64.78 18.62
CA ARG A 351 53.22 63.89 17.99
C ARG A 351 53.58 62.42 18.15
N LEU A 352 54.87 62.05 18.10
CA LEU A 352 55.32 60.67 18.33
C LEU A 352 55.06 60.26 19.79
N ALA A 353 55.36 61.13 20.77
CA ALA A 353 55.03 60.89 22.18
C ALA A 353 53.51 60.81 22.43
N LEU A 354 52.71 61.64 21.74
CA LEU A 354 51.25 61.56 21.81
C LEU A 354 50.70 60.29 21.14
N ILE A 355 51.29 59.86 20.02
CA ILE A 355 50.93 58.61 19.33
C ILE A 355 51.28 57.40 20.20
N GLU A 356 52.43 57.41 20.87
CA GLU A 356 52.86 56.33 21.76
C GLU A 356 51.98 56.25 23.00
N SER A 357 51.67 57.38 23.66
CA SER A 357 50.74 57.40 24.80
C SER A 357 49.32 57.01 24.42
N LYS A 358 48.83 57.37 23.22
CA LYS A 358 47.57 56.87 22.68
C LYS A 358 47.64 55.37 22.39
N ARG A 359 48.69 54.87 21.74
CA ARG A 359 48.87 53.42 21.48
C ARG A 359 48.87 52.61 22.77
N LEU A 360 49.50 53.12 23.83
CA LEU A 360 49.57 52.43 25.11
C LEU A 360 48.19 52.40 25.79
N LYS A 361 47.43 53.51 25.73
CA LYS A 361 46.02 53.54 26.19
C LYS A 361 45.11 52.65 25.37
N ASP A 362 45.21 52.69 24.04
CA ASP A 362 44.40 51.87 23.13
C ASP A 362 44.72 50.38 23.30
N SER A 363 45.98 50.03 23.57
CA SER A 363 46.38 48.64 23.88
C SER A 363 45.80 48.16 25.21
N ILE A 364 45.81 48.98 26.25
CA ILE A 364 45.21 48.65 27.55
C ILE A 364 43.69 48.54 27.44
N GLN A 365 43.06 49.43 26.68
CA GLN A 365 41.61 49.40 26.46
C GLN A 365 41.18 48.19 25.62
N ASN A 366 41.96 47.81 24.61
CA ASN A 366 41.71 46.61 23.81
C ASN A 366 41.90 45.33 24.62
N ALA A 367 42.93 45.25 25.47
CA ALA A 367 43.14 44.12 26.37
C ALA A 367 41.98 43.96 27.37
N SER A 368 41.51 45.07 27.97
CA SER A 368 40.36 45.07 28.88
C SER A 368 39.05 44.67 28.18
N ARG A 369 38.83 45.16 26.95
CA ARG A 369 37.66 44.78 26.13
C ARG A 369 37.69 43.30 25.75
N GLN A 370 38.86 42.75 25.45
CA GLN A 370 39.02 41.31 25.15
C GLN A 370 38.75 40.46 26.39
N SER A 371 39.23 40.85 27.58
CA SER A 371 38.92 40.13 28.82
C SER A 371 37.42 40.17 29.15
N ASP A 372 36.75 41.31 28.95
CA ASP A 372 35.32 41.44 29.20
C ASP A 372 34.48 40.62 28.22
N LEU A 373 34.91 40.53 26.95
CA LEU A 373 34.27 39.67 25.95
C LEU A 373 34.47 38.19 26.29
N ALA A 374 35.66 37.78 26.72
CA ALA A 374 35.92 36.40 27.15
C ALA A 374 35.09 36.01 28.38
N VAL A 375 34.94 36.91 29.36
CA VAL A 375 34.08 36.68 30.54
C VAL A 375 32.61 36.59 30.13
N LYS A 376 32.13 37.44 29.21
CA LYS A 376 30.75 37.36 28.70
C LYS A 376 30.49 36.06 27.91
N GLN A 377 31.44 35.60 27.11
CA GLN A 377 31.36 34.33 26.38
C GLN A 377 31.29 33.15 27.35
N SER A 378 32.21 33.08 28.33
CA SER A 378 32.18 31.99 29.32
C SER A 378 30.87 31.89 30.10
N LYS A 379 30.28 33.03 30.50
CA LYS A 379 28.96 33.05 31.17
C LYS A 379 27.83 32.58 30.25
N ARG A 380 27.87 32.92 28.96
CA ARG A 380 26.90 32.45 27.97
C ARG A 380 27.03 30.95 27.72
N ASP A 381 28.25 30.42 27.67
CA ASP A 381 28.50 29.00 27.46
C ASP A 381 28.08 28.15 28.66
N ILE A 382 28.30 28.64 29.88
CA ILE A 382 27.80 27.99 31.11
C ILE A 382 26.27 27.97 31.12
N LYS A 383 25.62 29.08 30.75
CA LYS A 383 24.15 29.13 30.66
C LYS A 383 23.61 28.17 29.60
N ARG A 384 24.19 28.17 28.39
CA ARG A 384 23.82 27.23 27.32
C ARG A 384 23.95 25.78 27.75
N LYS A 385 25.06 25.40 28.39
CA LYS A 385 25.25 24.02 28.89
C LYS A 385 24.18 23.64 29.93
N ARG A 386 23.80 24.56 30.81
CA ARG A 386 22.74 24.34 31.80
C ARG A 386 21.38 24.18 31.14
N ASP A 387 21.03 25.06 30.20
CA ASP A 387 19.77 25.03 29.46
C ASP A 387 19.66 23.73 28.61
N SER A 388 20.77 23.29 27.99
CA SER A 388 20.82 22.01 27.27
C SER A 388 20.65 20.78 28.17
N LEU A 389 21.22 20.80 29.39
CA LEU A 389 21.06 19.72 30.38
C LEU A 389 19.62 19.63 30.91
N GLU A 390 18.95 20.77 31.07
CA GLU A 390 17.55 20.83 31.51
C GLU A 390 16.60 20.36 30.41
N ASN A 391 16.83 20.78 29.17
CA ASN A 391 16.06 20.32 28.01
C ASN A 391 16.23 18.81 27.77
N ALA A 392 17.45 18.27 27.87
CA ALA A 392 17.68 16.84 27.72
C ALA A 392 16.94 16.01 28.79
N LYS A 393 16.88 16.50 30.04
CA LYS A 393 16.10 15.84 31.10
C LYS A 393 14.59 15.93 30.86
N ALA A 394 14.10 17.06 30.36
CA ALA A 394 12.69 17.24 30.02
C ALA A 394 12.27 16.34 28.84
N GLU A 395 13.13 16.20 27.83
CA GLU A 395 12.91 15.30 26.70
C GLU A 395 12.89 13.83 27.13
N GLN A 396 13.82 13.43 28.01
CA GLN A 396 13.85 12.07 28.55
C GLN A 396 12.58 11.75 29.36
N ALA A 397 12.13 12.67 30.22
CA ALA A 397 10.89 12.51 30.98
C ALA A 397 9.64 12.44 30.05
N LEU A 398 9.61 13.22 28.98
CA LEU A 398 8.54 13.17 27.98
C LEU A 398 8.55 11.85 27.20
N ALA A 399 9.74 11.34 26.85
CA ALA A 399 9.90 10.07 26.16
C ALA A 399 9.44 8.89 27.03
N GLU A 400 9.79 8.88 28.32
CA GLU A 400 9.32 7.88 29.29
C GLU A 400 7.79 7.93 29.47
N ALA A 401 7.20 9.13 29.57
CA ALA A 401 5.76 9.29 29.66
C ALA A 401 5.03 8.80 28.40
N LYS A 402 5.56 9.10 27.20
CA LYS A 402 5.02 8.62 25.92
C LYS A 402 5.15 7.09 25.80
N ALA A 403 6.27 6.52 26.21
CA ALA A 403 6.47 5.06 26.20
C ALA A 403 5.46 4.36 27.10
N LEU A 404 5.21 4.89 28.31
CA LEU A 404 4.21 4.36 29.23
C LEU A 404 2.78 4.46 28.65
N GLN A 405 2.46 5.56 27.99
CA GLN A 405 1.16 5.75 27.34
C GLN A 405 0.97 4.77 26.16
N GLN A 406 2.00 4.58 25.33
CA GLN A 406 1.97 3.60 24.24
C GLN A 406 1.82 2.17 24.77
N GLN A 407 2.47 1.84 25.89
CA GLN A 407 2.33 0.54 26.52
C GLN A 407 0.90 0.32 27.03
N ARG A 408 0.30 1.29 27.71
CA ARG A 408 -1.12 1.21 28.14
C ARG A 408 -2.09 1.06 26.97
N GLN A 409 -1.83 1.72 25.84
CA GLN A 409 -2.65 1.57 24.64
C GLN A 409 -2.52 0.16 24.05
N LYS A 410 -1.30 -0.39 23.97
CA LYS A 410 -1.06 -1.77 23.53
C LYS A 410 -1.77 -2.78 24.44
N ASP A 411 -1.67 -2.60 25.75
CA ASP A 411 -2.32 -3.49 26.73
C ASP A 411 -3.86 -3.42 26.62
N SER A 412 -4.42 -2.24 26.36
CA SER A 412 -5.85 -2.06 26.15
C SER A 412 -6.34 -2.71 24.86
N ILE A 413 -5.58 -2.56 23.76
CA ILE A 413 -5.89 -3.20 22.47
C ILE A 413 -5.80 -4.73 22.61
N ALA A 414 -4.77 -5.24 23.29
CA ALA A 414 -4.63 -6.68 23.53
C ALA A 414 -5.81 -7.25 24.36
N ALA A 415 -6.30 -6.50 25.35
CA ALA A 415 -7.46 -6.91 26.14
C ALA A 415 -8.76 -6.94 25.31
N VAL A 416 -8.96 -5.98 24.41
CA VAL A 416 -10.12 -5.95 23.50
C VAL A 416 -10.06 -7.10 22.50
N MET A 417 -8.91 -7.29 21.84
CA MET A 417 -8.70 -8.40 20.88
C MET A 417 -8.96 -9.77 21.52
N LYS A 418 -8.53 -9.97 22.78
CA LYS A 418 -8.79 -11.23 23.50
C LYS A 418 -10.28 -11.46 23.74
N ARG A 419 -11.03 -10.43 24.16
CA ARG A 419 -12.48 -10.53 24.37
C ARG A 419 -13.24 -10.81 23.08
N GLU A 420 -12.84 -10.17 21.98
CA GLU A 420 -13.45 -10.42 20.67
C GLU A 420 -13.17 -11.83 20.17
N ALA A 421 -11.94 -12.32 20.31
CA ALA A 421 -11.60 -13.71 19.96
C ALA A 421 -12.40 -14.74 20.77
N GLU A 422 -12.56 -14.51 22.08
CA GLU A 422 -13.41 -15.35 22.94
C GLU A 422 -14.89 -15.30 22.52
N ALA A 423 -15.40 -14.12 22.16
CA ALA A 423 -16.78 -13.96 21.68
C ALA A 423 -17.03 -14.67 20.34
N VAL A 424 -16.09 -14.57 19.40
CA VAL A 424 -16.17 -15.27 18.09
C VAL A 424 -16.12 -16.79 18.29
N ALA A 425 -15.23 -17.29 19.15
CA ALA A 425 -15.15 -18.72 19.46
C ALA A 425 -16.47 -19.24 20.07
N LEU A 426 -17.06 -18.49 21.01
CA LEU A 426 -18.35 -18.84 21.59
C LEU A 426 -19.50 -18.81 20.57
N ALA A 427 -19.51 -17.82 19.67
CA ALA A 427 -20.50 -17.74 18.60
C ALA A 427 -20.38 -18.92 17.61
N GLN A 428 -19.16 -19.31 17.27
CA GLN A 428 -18.90 -20.47 16.41
C GLN A 428 -19.34 -21.78 17.08
N GLN A 429 -19.07 -21.95 18.37
CA GLN A 429 -19.53 -23.10 19.14
C GLN A 429 -21.07 -23.18 19.17
N ARG A 430 -21.75 -22.08 19.51
CA ARG A 430 -23.22 -22.01 19.48
C ARG A 430 -23.81 -22.36 18.11
N ARG A 431 -23.15 -21.93 17.03
CA ARG A 431 -23.57 -22.27 15.66
C ARG A 431 -23.42 -23.76 15.39
N GLN A 432 -22.32 -24.39 15.83
CA GLN A 432 -22.14 -25.83 15.68
C GLN A 432 -23.17 -26.62 16.51
N ASP A 433 -23.44 -26.19 17.74
CA ASP A 433 -24.44 -26.81 18.61
C ASP A 433 -25.84 -26.73 18.00
N SER A 434 -26.22 -25.57 17.44
CA SER A 434 -27.51 -25.38 16.75
C SER A 434 -27.64 -26.21 15.48
N ILE A 435 -26.55 -26.37 14.71
CA ILE A 435 -26.54 -27.26 13.54
C ILE A 435 -26.68 -28.72 13.97
N ALA A 436 -25.99 -29.13 15.04
CA ALA A 436 -26.11 -30.49 15.57
C ALA A 436 -27.53 -30.79 16.08
N GLU A 437 -28.14 -29.84 16.80
CA GLU A 437 -29.50 -29.96 17.30
C GLU A 437 -30.54 -30.02 16.16
N SER A 438 -30.44 -29.12 15.18
CA SER A 438 -31.33 -29.14 14.01
C SER A 438 -31.21 -30.42 13.20
N LYS A 439 -29.98 -30.94 13.03
CA LYS A 439 -29.73 -32.23 12.37
C LYS A 439 -30.33 -33.39 13.17
N ALA A 440 -30.16 -33.41 14.50
CA ALA A 440 -30.77 -34.43 15.36
C ALA A 440 -32.31 -34.41 15.29
N LEU A 441 -32.91 -33.22 15.28
CA LEU A 441 -34.36 -33.06 15.13
C LEU A 441 -34.85 -33.53 13.76
N ALA A 442 -34.11 -33.21 12.69
CA ALA A 442 -34.44 -33.68 11.34
C ALA A 442 -34.39 -35.21 11.22
N MET A 443 -33.38 -35.86 11.81
CA MET A 443 -33.28 -37.33 11.84
C MET A 443 -34.42 -37.97 12.66
N ARG A 444 -34.80 -37.35 13.79
CA ARG A 444 -35.88 -37.81 14.65
C ARG A 444 -37.25 -37.70 13.98
N ASN A 445 -37.51 -36.57 13.32
CA ASN A 445 -38.82 -36.28 12.71
C ASN A 445 -38.99 -36.84 11.29
N GLU A 446 -37.95 -37.48 10.72
CA GLU A 446 -38.06 -38.13 9.41
C GLU A 446 -39.13 -39.24 9.45
N VAL A 447 -40.19 -39.08 8.66
CA VAL A 447 -41.23 -40.11 8.50
C VAL A 447 -40.79 -41.08 7.41
N VAL A 448 -40.66 -42.36 7.78
CA VAL A 448 -40.18 -43.41 6.85
C VAL A 448 -41.35 -44.25 6.36
N GLU A 449 -41.68 -44.11 5.08
CA GLU A 449 -42.58 -45.03 4.39
C GLU A 449 -41.80 -46.28 3.94
N VAL A 450 -42.18 -47.45 4.46
CA VAL A 450 -41.54 -48.74 4.13
C VAL A 450 -41.96 -49.19 2.73
N LYS A 451 -40.99 -49.46 1.85
CA LYS A 451 -41.25 -49.90 0.47
C LYS A 451 -41.68 -51.37 0.44
N ALA A 452 -42.51 -51.76 -0.53
CA ALA A 452 -42.93 -53.15 -0.68
C ALA A 452 -41.72 -54.11 -0.82
N GLY A 453 -41.65 -55.13 0.04
CA GLY A 453 -40.54 -56.10 0.08
C GLY A 453 -39.30 -55.65 0.86
N GLU A 454 -39.30 -54.44 1.46
CA GLU A 454 -38.23 -53.94 2.31
C GLU A 454 -38.32 -54.53 3.73
N LYS A 455 -37.26 -55.19 4.20
CA LYS A 455 -37.14 -55.53 5.62
C LYS A 455 -36.65 -54.30 6.39
N TYR A 456 -37.51 -53.82 7.29
CA TYR A 456 -37.29 -52.62 8.10
C TYR A 456 -37.78 -52.85 9.54
N GLU A 457 -36.98 -52.48 10.52
CA GLU A 457 -37.40 -52.41 11.93
C GLU A 457 -36.99 -51.06 12.51
N GLU A 458 -37.82 -50.51 13.40
CA GLU A 458 -37.60 -49.23 14.05
C GLU A 458 -37.83 -49.35 15.56
N VAL A 459 -36.98 -48.68 16.34
CA VAL A 459 -37.09 -48.58 17.79
C VAL A 459 -36.72 -47.18 18.27
N THR A 460 -37.23 -46.77 19.42
CA THR A 460 -36.87 -45.49 20.05
C THR A 460 -35.44 -45.50 20.57
N LYS A 461 -35.00 -46.61 21.18
CA LYS A 461 -33.70 -46.74 21.80
C LYS A 461 -33.25 -48.20 21.80
N GLU A 462 -31.95 -48.42 21.62
CA GLU A 462 -31.35 -49.76 21.66
C GLU A 462 -29.92 -49.66 22.21
N GLY A 463 -29.74 -50.03 23.48
CA GLY A 463 -28.45 -49.94 24.17
C GLY A 463 -27.81 -48.55 24.08
N SER A 464 -26.53 -48.51 23.69
CA SER A 464 -25.75 -47.30 23.46
C SER A 464 -25.74 -46.84 21.99
N LEU A 465 -26.66 -47.34 21.16
CA LEU A 465 -26.75 -46.90 19.77
C LEU A 465 -27.28 -45.47 19.70
N GLU A 466 -26.56 -44.62 18.98
CA GLU A 466 -27.03 -43.28 18.64
C GLU A 466 -28.20 -43.34 17.64
N PRO A 467 -29.05 -42.31 17.59
CA PRO A 467 -30.07 -42.20 16.56
C PRO A 467 -29.48 -42.29 15.14
N GLY A 468 -30.19 -42.98 14.26
CA GLY A 468 -29.80 -43.18 12.86
C GLY A 468 -30.23 -44.54 12.30
N TYR A 469 -29.78 -44.83 11.08
CA TYR A 469 -30.11 -46.00 10.29
C TYR A 469 -28.92 -46.95 10.18
N TYR A 470 -29.10 -48.17 10.64
CA TYR A 470 -28.09 -49.21 10.72
C TYR A 470 -28.33 -50.28 9.65
N LEU A 471 -27.31 -50.56 8.84
CA LEU A 471 -27.36 -51.65 7.85
C LEU A 471 -27.02 -52.99 8.47
N ILE A 472 -28.04 -53.77 8.83
CA ILE A 472 -27.88 -55.07 9.46
C ILE A 472 -27.56 -56.14 8.43
N ALA A 473 -26.45 -56.83 8.65
CA ALA A 473 -25.98 -57.95 7.82
C ALA A 473 -26.42 -59.30 8.34
N ASN A 474 -26.36 -59.52 9.66
CA ASN A 474 -26.73 -60.81 10.24
C ASN A 474 -27.10 -60.70 11.73
N VAL A 475 -27.73 -61.75 12.26
CA VAL A 475 -28.21 -61.84 13.65
C VAL A 475 -27.81 -63.20 14.23
N PHE A 476 -27.09 -63.21 15.36
CA PHE A 476 -26.48 -64.42 15.95
C PHE A 476 -26.95 -64.67 17.39
N GLY A 477 -27.35 -65.91 17.67
CA GLY A 477 -27.74 -66.35 19.03
C GLY A 477 -26.57 -66.63 19.96
N THR A 478 -25.39 -66.91 19.41
CA THR A 478 -24.20 -67.24 20.21
C THR A 478 -23.01 -66.37 19.82
N LYS A 479 -22.24 -65.96 20.82
CA LYS A 479 -21.04 -65.12 20.65
C LYS A 479 -19.99 -65.74 19.70
N LYS A 480 -19.84 -67.07 19.71
CA LYS A 480 -18.90 -67.78 18.82
C LYS A 480 -19.10 -67.46 17.33
N TYR A 481 -20.35 -67.47 16.85
CA TYR A 481 -20.66 -67.18 15.45
C TYR A 481 -20.56 -65.69 15.12
N LEU A 482 -20.91 -64.82 16.07
CA LEU A 482 -20.71 -63.37 15.97
C LEU A 482 -19.22 -63.04 15.75
N ASP A 483 -18.35 -63.54 16.61
CA ASP A 483 -16.91 -63.24 16.57
C ASP A 483 -16.28 -63.74 15.26
N ALA A 484 -16.67 -64.94 14.81
CA ALA A 484 -16.24 -65.49 13.52
C ALA A 484 -16.69 -64.60 12.35
N PHE A 485 -17.93 -64.10 12.37
CA PHE A 485 -18.45 -63.21 11.33
C PHE A 485 -17.76 -61.85 11.33
N LEU A 486 -17.53 -61.22 12.49
CA LEU A 486 -16.81 -59.96 12.60
C LEU A 486 -15.36 -60.09 12.10
N ALA A 487 -14.69 -61.22 12.39
CA ALA A 487 -13.36 -61.50 11.88
C ALA A 487 -13.35 -61.64 10.34
N ASP A 488 -14.36 -62.30 9.76
CA ASP A 488 -14.51 -62.39 8.30
C ASP A 488 -14.76 -61.03 7.65
N MET A 489 -15.63 -60.20 8.24
CA MET A 489 -15.87 -58.83 7.76
C MET A 489 -14.60 -57.99 7.79
N LYS A 490 -13.81 -58.08 8.87
CA LYS A 490 -12.53 -57.38 8.98
C LYS A 490 -11.53 -57.83 7.91
N LYS A 491 -11.48 -59.14 7.58
CA LYS A 491 -10.65 -59.66 6.47
C LYS A 491 -11.09 -59.12 5.11
N ARG A 492 -12.38 -58.86 4.93
CA ARG A 492 -12.95 -58.24 3.71
C ARG A 492 -12.84 -56.71 3.69
N GLY A 493 -12.17 -56.11 4.68
CA GLY A 493 -11.99 -54.65 4.76
C GLY A 493 -13.25 -53.89 5.19
N ILE A 494 -14.21 -54.57 5.84
CA ILE A 494 -15.44 -53.97 6.36
C ILE A 494 -15.33 -53.89 7.89
N ASN A 495 -15.40 -52.67 8.43
CA ASN A 495 -15.39 -52.44 9.88
C ASN A 495 -16.80 -52.64 10.47
N ALA A 496 -17.29 -53.88 10.40
CA ALA A 496 -18.59 -54.23 10.97
C ALA A 496 -18.56 -54.13 12.50
N LYS A 497 -19.67 -53.66 13.08
CA LYS A 497 -19.87 -53.55 14.52
C LYS A 497 -21.11 -54.32 14.92
N SER A 498 -21.28 -54.58 16.21
CA SER A 498 -22.43 -55.33 16.72
C SER A 498 -23.04 -54.71 17.96
N PHE A 499 -24.32 -55.00 18.18
CA PHE A 499 -25.01 -54.70 19.42
C PHE A 499 -25.86 -55.90 19.85
N PHE A 500 -26.04 -56.07 21.16
CA PHE A 500 -26.88 -57.11 21.72
C PHE A 500 -28.28 -56.55 22.00
N ARG A 501 -29.31 -57.26 21.55
CA ARG A 501 -30.69 -56.85 21.72
C ARG A 501 -31.34 -57.64 22.84
N GLU A 502 -31.65 -56.97 23.94
CA GLU A 502 -32.17 -57.64 25.14
C GLU A 502 -33.55 -58.28 24.93
N LYS A 503 -34.35 -57.70 24.02
CA LYS A 503 -35.72 -58.13 23.72
C LYS A 503 -35.81 -59.58 23.22
N ASN A 504 -34.88 -59.99 22.36
CA ASN A 504 -34.89 -61.31 21.74
C ASN A 504 -33.61 -62.12 21.99
N LYS A 505 -32.68 -61.58 22.79
CA LYS A 505 -31.43 -62.23 23.19
C LYS A 505 -30.52 -62.60 22.01
N TYR A 506 -30.54 -61.80 20.96
CA TYR A 506 -29.68 -61.97 19.78
C TYR A 506 -28.68 -60.83 19.60
N ASN A 507 -27.53 -61.13 18.99
CA ASN A 507 -26.51 -60.15 18.60
C ASN A 507 -26.71 -59.74 17.15
N TYR A 508 -26.89 -58.46 16.90
CA TYR A 508 -27.07 -57.89 15.56
C TYR A 508 -25.74 -57.34 15.09
N VAL A 509 -25.38 -57.63 13.83
CA VAL A 509 -24.19 -57.08 13.19
C VAL A 509 -24.61 -56.05 12.16
N TYR A 510 -24.07 -54.84 12.26
CA TYR A 510 -24.26 -53.78 11.28
C TYR A 510 -22.97 -53.41 10.57
N LEU A 511 -23.07 -53.08 9.28
CA LEU A 511 -21.93 -52.74 8.44
C LEU A 511 -21.64 -51.24 8.42
N ALA A 512 -22.68 -50.41 8.57
CA ALA A 512 -22.59 -48.95 8.55
C ALA A 512 -23.80 -48.31 9.24
N LYS A 513 -23.62 -47.07 9.70
CA LYS A 513 -24.65 -46.18 10.25
C LYS A 513 -24.81 -44.99 9.30
N PHE A 514 -26.04 -44.56 9.04
CA PHE A 514 -26.38 -43.38 8.26
C PHE A 514 -27.35 -42.49 9.02
N ASP A 515 -27.35 -41.21 8.68
CA ASP A 515 -28.21 -40.21 9.33
C ASP A 515 -29.62 -40.20 8.74
N PHE A 516 -29.76 -40.46 7.43
CA PHE A 516 -31.04 -40.41 6.70
C PHE A 516 -31.35 -41.72 5.96
N ILE A 517 -32.64 -42.04 5.80
CA ILE A 517 -33.09 -43.31 5.18
C ILE A 517 -32.62 -43.44 3.71
N LYS A 518 -32.51 -42.32 3.00
CA LYS A 518 -32.09 -42.28 1.61
C LYS A 518 -30.68 -42.87 1.45
N ASP A 519 -29.75 -42.47 2.31
CA ASP A 519 -28.36 -42.91 2.27
C ASP A 519 -28.24 -44.39 2.68
N ALA A 520 -29.01 -44.79 3.71
CA ALA A 520 -29.08 -46.18 4.12
C ALA A 520 -29.61 -47.08 2.99
N ARG A 521 -30.67 -46.65 2.28
CA ARG A 521 -31.20 -47.39 1.12
C ARG A 521 -30.21 -47.45 -0.03
N GLN A 522 -29.56 -46.34 -0.36
CA GLN A 522 -28.53 -46.33 -1.41
C GLN A 522 -27.38 -47.27 -1.08
N ALA A 523 -26.88 -47.26 0.16
CA ALA A 523 -25.83 -48.16 0.61
C ALA A 523 -26.30 -49.62 0.64
N ARG A 524 -27.57 -49.88 0.98
CA ARG A 524 -28.16 -51.23 0.90
C ARG A 524 -28.23 -51.72 -0.53
N ASP A 525 -28.81 -50.93 -1.42
CA ASP A 525 -29.12 -51.30 -2.80
C ASP A 525 -27.84 -51.45 -3.63
N SER A 526 -26.82 -50.63 -3.35
CA SER A 526 -25.47 -50.77 -3.90
C SER A 526 -24.65 -51.90 -3.27
N LYS A 527 -25.20 -52.64 -2.29
CA LYS A 527 -24.48 -53.71 -1.59
C LYS A 527 -23.18 -53.21 -0.93
N LEU A 528 -23.26 -52.02 -0.33
CA LEU A 528 -22.13 -51.26 0.20
C LEU A 528 -21.05 -51.03 -0.87
N ASN A 529 -21.46 -50.52 -2.04
CA ASN A 529 -20.61 -50.38 -3.24
C ASN A 529 -19.96 -51.71 -3.66
N GLY A 530 -20.74 -52.80 -3.64
CA GLY A 530 -20.29 -54.14 -4.00
C GLY A 530 -19.41 -54.84 -2.96
N LYS A 531 -19.10 -54.21 -1.82
CA LYS A 531 -18.26 -54.81 -0.77
C LYS A 531 -18.94 -55.96 -0.03
N TYR A 532 -20.28 -56.01 0.00
CA TYR A 532 -21.02 -57.04 0.73
C TYR A 532 -22.11 -57.68 -0.13
N THR A 533 -21.99 -58.97 -0.41
CA THR A 533 -22.82 -59.64 -1.43
C THR A 533 -24.16 -60.16 -0.92
N ASP A 534 -24.27 -60.43 0.39
CA ASP A 534 -25.44 -61.06 0.99
C ASP A 534 -26.54 -60.05 1.30
N LYS A 535 -27.71 -60.55 1.71
CA LYS A 535 -28.87 -59.70 2.03
C LYS A 535 -28.57 -58.86 3.27
N ILE A 536 -28.79 -57.55 3.15
CA ILE A 536 -28.73 -56.57 4.24
C ILE A 536 -30.06 -55.84 4.34
N TRP A 537 -30.41 -55.43 5.56
CA TRP A 537 -31.68 -54.77 5.85
C TRP A 537 -31.48 -53.60 6.82
N ILE A 538 -32.47 -52.72 6.94
CA ILE A 538 -32.32 -51.44 7.65
C ILE A 538 -32.98 -51.52 9.03
N PHE A 539 -32.24 -51.17 10.07
CA PHE A 539 -32.72 -51.02 11.44
C PHE A 539 -32.57 -49.56 11.86
N ARG A 540 -33.64 -48.89 12.28
CA ARG A 540 -33.62 -47.48 12.70
C ARG A 540 -33.71 -47.35 14.21
N VAL A 541 -32.89 -46.46 14.76
CA VAL A 541 -33.02 -45.95 16.13
C VAL A 541 -33.42 -44.47 16.03
N THR A 542 -34.55 -44.07 16.60
CA THR A 542 -35.08 -42.69 16.45
C THR A 542 -34.58 -41.71 17.52
N GLY A 543 -34.18 -42.19 18.70
CA GLY A 543 -33.81 -41.35 19.84
C GLY A 543 -35.02 -40.91 20.68
N GLU A 544 -34.79 -40.70 21.98
CA GLU A 544 -35.81 -40.23 22.95
C GLU A 544 -36.18 -38.75 22.77
#